data_AF-A0A7S3EY66-F1
#
_entry.id   AF-A0A7S3EY66-F1
#
_cell.length_a   1.000
_cell.length_b   1.000
_cell.length_c   1.000
_cell.angle_alpha   90.00
_cell.angle_beta   90.00
_cell.angle_gamma   90.00
#
_symmetry.space_group_name_H-M   'P 1'
#
loop_
_entity.id
_entity.type
_entity.pdbx_description
1 polymer ?
#
loop_
_entity_poly.entity_id
_entity_poly.type
_entity_poly.pdbx_seq_one_letter_code
_entity_poly.pdbx_strand_id
1 'polypeptide(L)'
;VRLNTAAILREDILYRNKQEGEAAVLGAYEHELRDASEFDAWQARMRAQDEQARVEEVERRRIETILADEEAKEARARKQNENRALALTAKQEAQDASEKLRAEEENRQIENRALVKDIQAQRERPVQAMEELTRYNRAKAQALREEKELLEAQVAEAKRLEVAKRADLIKQIRALELVPRRRLTAVDPTYTPELGLLEQMSLAELRERLCVVEQERHEEVTQKRANINSSKQEREADLGRRAKQLTAMRELAASQSASRREATKAASSEAERKRQDRLAEAQLKVHATIEAKRAARRREEAALAEELKSIRIKNQYLGADKETVERKKWESQQAGAHREIVQRQRRTHEEARHQGAHNDTAQRVINVDRAEEAHQTFLREYADHVEDDKAESARIESQILDHQARLRTEYNLGLSRLRGETMSDWGATARGL
;
A
#
# COMPACT_ATOMS: atom_id res chain seq x y z
N VAL A 1 -47.65 24.61 1.61
CA VAL A 1 -47.95 24.28 0.19
C VAL A 1 -49.44 24.46 -0.06
N ARG A 2 -49.86 25.18 -1.12
CA ARG A 2 -51.26 25.13 -1.57
C ARG A 2 -51.49 23.79 -2.27
N LEU A 3 -52.25 22.88 -1.66
CA LEU A 3 -52.63 21.61 -2.28
C LEU A 3 -53.73 21.86 -3.33
N ASN A 4 -53.62 21.22 -4.48
CA ASN A 4 -54.71 21.17 -5.46
C ASN A 4 -55.81 20.23 -4.94
N THR A 5 -57.07 20.45 -5.31
CA THR A 5 -58.23 19.64 -4.87
C THR A 5 -58.05 18.17 -5.26
N ALA A 6 -57.56 17.90 -6.47
CA ALA A 6 -57.22 16.56 -6.95
C ALA A 6 -55.98 15.93 -6.27
N ALA A 7 -55.18 16.70 -5.50
CA ALA A 7 -54.14 16.14 -4.63
C ALA A 7 -54.74 15.69 -3.29
N ILE A 8 -55.56 16.56 -2.68
CA ILE A 8 -56.32 16.27 -1.44
C ILE A 8 -57.13 14.97 -1.62
N LEU A 9 -57.96 14.89 -2.68
CA LEU A 9 -58.85 13.74 -2.88
C LEU A 9 -58.11 12.42 -3.17
N ARG A 10 -56.97 12.45 -3.88
CA ARG A 10 -56.19 11.22 -4.13
C ARG A 10 -55.45 10.73 -2.89
N GLU A 11 -54.99 11.64 -2.04
CA GLU A 11 -54.33 11.30 -0.78
C GLU A 11 -55.35 10.82 0.27
N ASP A 12 -56.52 11.45 0.33
CA ASP A 12 -57.67 11.04 1.13
C ASP A 12 -58.10 9.59 0.82
N ILE A 13 -58.26 9.25 -0.47
CA ILE A 13 -58.50 7.88 -0.93
C ILE A 13 -57.34 6.94 -0.52
N LEU A 14 -56.09 7.36 -0.63
CA LEU A 14 -54.94 6.53 -0.25
C LEU A 14 -54.91 6.19 1.25
N TYR A 15 -55.19 7.16 2.13
CA TYR A 15 -55.31 6.91 3.57
C TYR A 15 -56.55 6.10 3.91
N ARG A 16 -57.69 6.38 3.25
CA ARG A 16 -58.91 5.61 3.40
C ARG A 16 -58.71 4.13 3.03
N ASN A 17 -58.09 3.83 1.90
CA ASN A 17 -57.81 2.46 1.48
C ASN A 17 -56.88 1.73 2.46
N LYS A 18 -55.97 2.44 3.16
CA LYS A 18 -55.17 1.86 4.25
C LYS A 18 -56.03 1.55 5.47
N GLN A 19 -56.88 2.48 5.90
CA GLN A 19 -57.80 2.28 7.01
C GLN A 19 -58.79 1.15 6.73
N GLU A 20 -59.29 1.03 5.50
CA GLU A 20 -60.17 -0.06 5.07
C GLU A 20 -59.41 -1.41 5.03
N GLY A 21 -58.12 -1.42 4.67
CA GLY A 21 -57.25 -2.60 4.77
C GLY A 21 -56.92 -3.00 6.22
N GLU A 22 -56.58 -2.04 7.08
CA GLU A 22 -56.36 -2.25 8.52
C GLU A 22 -57.64 -2.74 9.22
N ALA A 23 -58.80 -2.16 8.87
CA ALA A 23 -60.11 -2.61 9.35
C ALA A 23 -60.51 -3.98 8.80
N ALA A 24 -60.13 -4.35 7.58
CA ALA A 24 -60.34 -5.70 7.04
C ALA A 24 -59.49 -6.74 7.77
N VAL A 25 -58.24 -6.41 8.12
CA VAL A 25 -57.38 -7.28 8.95
C VAL A 25 -57.95 -7.42 10.38
N LEU A 26 -58.39 -6.33 11.01
CA LEU A 26 -59.07 -6.38 12.31
C LEU A 26 -60.37 -7.18 12.24
N GLY A 27 -61.19 -6.99 11.20
CA GLY A 27 -62.43 -7.75 10.99
C GLY A 27 -62.19 -9.24 10.72
N ALA A 28 -61.08 -9.61 10.07
CA ALA A 28 -60.66 -11.00 9.94
C ALA A 28 -60.25 -11.58 11.31
N TYR A 29 -59.51 -10.83 12.14
CA TYR A 29 -59.20 -11.24 13.51
C TYR A 29 -60.44 -11.39 14.40
N GLU A 30 -61.43 -10.48 14.27
CA GLU A 30 -62.71 -10.57 14.98
C GLU A 30 -63.56 -11.76 14.52
N HIS A 31 -63.51 -12.12 13.23
CA HIS A 31 -64.30 -13.22 12.67
C HIS A 31 -63.66 -14.60 12.88
N GLU A 32 -62.35 -14.73 12.64
CA GLU A 32 -61.60 -15.98 12.76
C GLU A 32 -61.09 -16.24 14.19
N LEU A 33 -61.10 -15.23 15.07
CA LEU A 33 -60.61 -15.28 16.45
C LEU A 33 -59.15 -15.77 16.56
N ARG A 34 -58.37 -15.56 15.49
CA ARG A 34 -57.03 -16.13 15.29
C ARG A 34 -56.08 -15.08 14.74
N ASP A 35 -55.03 -14.76 15.49
CA ASP A 35 -53.96 -13.89 15.00
C ASP A 35 -52.98 -14.66 14.10
N ALA A 36 -52.74 -14.16 12.90
CA ALA A 36 -51.73 -14.63 11.96
C ALA A 36 -50.34 -14.01 12.22
N SER A 37 -50.26 -12.90 12.98
CA SER A 37 -49.02 -12.16 13.20
C SER A 37 -47.95 -12.98 13.91
N GLU A 38 -48.34 -13.90 14.82
CA GLU A 38 -47.42 -14.84 15.45
C GLU A 38 -46.78 -15.80 14.44
N PHE A 39 -47.55 -16.27 13.45
CA PHE A 39 -47.06 -17.19 12.41
C PHE A 39 -46.13 -16.46 11.44
N ASP A 40 -46.48 -15.25 11.00
CA ASP A 40 -45.60 -14.43 10.14
C ASP A 40 -44.33 -14.00 10.88
N ALA A 41 -44.42 -13.63 12.15
CA ALA A 41 -43.28 -13.33 12.99
C ALA A 41 -42.37 -14.55 13.22
N TRP A 42 -42.95 -15.74 13.40
CA TRP A 42 -42.21 -17.01 13.43
C TRP A 42 -41.52 -17.29 12.09
N GLN A 43 -42.23 -17.18 10.97
CA GLN A 43 -41.69 -17.47 9.64
C GLN A 43 -40.59 -16.46 9.24
N ALA A 44 -40.67 -15.21 9.71
CA ALA A 44 -39.61 -14.22 9.57
C ALA A 44 -38.40 -14.55 10.47
N ARG A 45 -38.62 -15.01 11.71
CA ARG A 45 -37.54 -15.48 12.62
C ARG A 45 -36.80 -16.69 12.05
N MET A 46 -37.51 -17.69 11.51
CA MET A 46 -36.90 -18.86 10.87
C MET A 46 -36.02 -18.45 9.70
N ARG A 47 -36.57 -17.67 8.75
CA ARG A 47 -35.80 -17.17 7.59
C ARG A 47 -34.57 -16.34 7.99
N ALA A 48 -34.62 -15.62 9.11
CA ALA A 48 -33.47 -14.90 9.66
C ALA A 48 -32.43 -15.83 10.33
N GLN A 49 -32.87 -16.92 10.97
CA GLN A 49 -31.97 -17.94 11.54
C GLN A 49 -31.26 -18.74 10.43
N ASP A 50 -31.96 -19.11 9.37
CA ASP A 50 -31.40 -19.85 8.22
C ASP A 50 -30.27 -19.04 7.54
N GLU A 51 -30.48 -17.74 7.29
CA GLU A 51 -29.46 -16.87 6.71
C GLU A 51 -28.30 -16.60 7.70
N GLN A 52 -28.56 -16.52 9.01
CA GLN A 52 -27.49 -16.42 10.01
C GLN A 52 -26.61 -17.69 10.04
N ALA A 53 -27.22 -18.88 10.03
CA ALA A 53 -26.50 -20.15 9.99
C ALA A 53 -25.66 -20.28 8.69
N ARG A 54 -26.21 -19.84 7.56
CA ARG A 54 -25.51 -19.77 6.27
C ARG A 54 -24.32 -18.81 6.28
N VAL A 55 -24.45 -17.64 6.91
CA VAL A 55 -23.34 -16.69 7.09
C VAL A 55 -22.26 -17.27 8.01
N GLU A 56 -22.64 -17.90 9.13
CA GLU A 56 -21.68 -18.58 10.01
C GLU A 56 -20.94 -19.70 9.31
N GLU A 57 -21.60 -20.50 8.45
CA GLU A 57 -20.93 -21.55 7.70
C GLU A 57 -19.90 -20.99 6.71
N VAL A 58 -20.24 -19.90 6.00
CA VAL A 58 -19.31 -19.20 5.10
C VAL A 58 -18.11 -18.62 5.88
N GLU A 59 -18.34 -18.05 7.07
CA GLU A 59 -17.26 -17.53 7.91
C GLU A 59 -16.37 -18.65 8.48
N ARG A 60 -16.92 -19.81 8.86
CA ARG A 60 -16.16 -21.02 9.26
C ARG A 60 -15.30 -21.56 8.10
N ARG A 61 -15.91 -21.83 6.93
CA ARG A 61 -15.20 -22.30 5.73
C ARG A 61 -14.07 -21.35 5.31
N ARG A 62 -14.25 -20.04 5.50
CA ARG A 62 -13.20 -19.03 5.26
C ARG A 62 -12.03 -19.15 6.23
N ILE A 63 -12.29 -19.37 7.52
CA ILE A 63 -11.23 -19.58 8.53
C ILE A 63 -10.49 -20.89 8.25
N GLU A 64 -11.22 -21.98 7.96
CA GLU A 64 -10.66 -23.27 7.54
C GLU A 64 -9.76 -23.14 6.31
N THR A 65 -10.20 -22.37 5.31
CA THR A 65 -9.39 -22.07 4.12
C THR A 65 -8.10 -21.36 4.49
N ILE A 66 -8.15 -20.31 5.34
CA ILE A 66 -6.95 -19.58 5.77
C ILE A 66 -5.96 -20.48 6.51
N LEU A 67 -6.46 -21.35 7.40
CA LEU A 67 -5.63 -22.30 8.16
C LEU A 67 -4.99 -23.35 7.23
N ALA A 68 -5.74 -23.93 6.30
CA ALA A 68 -5.22 -24.86 5.30
C ALA A 68 -4.17 -24.20 4.39
N ASP A 69 -4.38 -22.93 4.06
CA ASP A 69 -3.48 -22.14 3.23
C ASP A 69 -2.18 -21.76 3.98
N GLU A 70 -2.21 -21.59 5.31
CA GLU A 70 -1.00 -21.49 6.14
C GLU A 70 -0.29 -22.85 6.27
N GLU A 71 -1.00 -23.93 6.58
CA GLU A 71 -0.40 -25.27 6.71
C GLU A 71 0.22 -25.75 5.39
N ALA A 72 -0.36 -25.38 4.24
CA ALA A 72 0.24 -25.61 2.92
C ALA A 72 1.53 -24.79 2.68
N LYS A 73 1.62 -23.54 3.19
CA LYS A 73 2.85 -22.74 3.16
C LYS A 73 3.93 -23.38 4.04
N GLU A 74 3.57 -23.86 5.23
CA GLU A 74 4.50 -24.53 6.14
C GLU A 74 4.99 -25.88 5.59
N ALA A 75 4.11 -26.70 5.01
CA ALA A 75 4.50 -27.96 4.36
C ALA A 75 5.48 -27.74 3.19
N ARG A 76 5.29 -26.66 2.41
CA ARG A 76 6.24 -26.25 1.37
C ARG A 76 7.60 -25.85 1.96
N ALA A 77 7.62 -25.09 3.06
CA ALA A 77 8.84 -24.68 3.73
C ALA A 77 9.61 -25.88 4.33
N ARG A 78 8.92 -26.83 4.97
CA ARG A 78 9.52 -28.10 5.45
C ARG A 78 10.18 -28.87 4.30
N LYS A 79 9.43 -29.12 3.22
CA LYS A 79 9.95 -29.82 2.03
C LYS A 79 11.12 -29.10 1.35
N GLN A 80 11.16 -27.76 1.38
CA GLN A 80 12.33 -27.00 0.89
C GLN A 80 13.56 -27.20 1.78
N ASN A 81 13.39 -27.24 3.10
CA ASN A 81 14.49 -27.52 4.04
C ASN A 81 14.98 -28.97 3.94
N GLU A 82 14.07 -29.94 3.82
CA GLU A 82 14.36 -31.36 3.57
C GLU A 82 15.15 -31.54 2.26
N ASN A 83 14.65 -30.99 1.15
CA ASN A 83 15.34 -31.01 -0.14
C ASN A 83 16.73 -30.35 -0.06
N ARG A 84 16.88 -29.27 0.71
CA ARG A 84 18.17 -28.60 0.92
C ARG A 84 19.14 -29.46 1.74
N ALA A 85 18.66 -30.17 2.76
CA ALA A 85 19.47 -31.11 3.53
C ALA A 85 19.95 -32.28 2.65
N LEU A 86 19.04 -32.90 1.90
CA LEU A 86 19.35 -33.99 0.95
C LEU A 86 20.33 -33.55 -0.15
N ALA A 87 20.20 -32.32 -0.66
CA ALA A 87 21.14 -31.77 -1.63
C ALA A 87 22.54 -31.49 -1.04
N LEU A 88 22.63 -31.25 0.28
CA LEU A 88 23.91 -31.10 0.98
C LEU A 88 24.56 -32.46 1.25
N THR A 89 23.82 -33.47 1.71
CA THR A 89 24.37 -34.83 1.93
C THR A 89 24.80 -35.46 0.61
N ALA A 90 23.97 -35.41 -0.44
CA ALA A 90 24.32 -35.92 -1.77
C ALA A 90 25.55 -35.20 -2.37
N LYS A 91 25.76 -33.91 -2.04
CA LYS A 91 26.99 -33.20 -2.43
C LYS A 91 28.21 -33.71 -1.65
N GLN A 92 28.09 -33.97 -0.36
CA GLN A 92 29.17 -34.53 0.46
C GLN A 92 29.53 -35.95 -0.03
N GLU A 93 28.53 -36.82 -0.22
CA GLU A 93 28.71 -38.16 -0.79
C GLU A 93 29.41 -38.14 -2.16
N ALA A 94 29.06 -37.19 -3.03
CA ALA A 94 29.71 -37.00 -4.33
C ALA A 94 31.16 -36.48 -4.22
N GLN A 95 31.47 -35.67 -3.20
CA GLN A 95 32.85 -35.24 -2.91
C GLN A 95 33.69 -36.42 -2.39
N ASP A 96 33.20 -37.14 -1.39
CA ASP A 96 33.83 -38.35 -0.83
C ASP A 96 34.09 -39.42 -1.92
N ALA A 97 33.14 -39.60 -2.84
CA ALA A 97 33.28 -40.51 -3.98
C ALA A 97 34.33 -40.02 -4.99
N SER A 98 34.38 -38.72 -5.28
CA SER A 98 35.42 -38.15 -6.15
C SER A 98 36.82 -38.22 -5.53
N GLU A 99 36.94 -38.13 -4.21
CA GLU A 99 38.24 -38.25 -3.52
C GLU A 99 38.72 -39.70 -3.50
N LYS A 100 37.81 -40.67 -3.27
CA LYS A 100 38.11 -42.11 -3.42
C LYS A 100 38.54 -42.47 -4.84
N LEU A 101 37.84 -41.98 -5.86
CA LEU A 101 38.20 -42.21 -7.26
C LEU A 101 39.61 -41.70 -7.58
N ARG A 102 39.97 -40.49 -7.12
CA ARG A 102 41.32 -39.93 -7.30
C ARG A 102 42.38 -40.77 -6.61
N ALA A 103 42.14 -41.22 -5.38
CA ALA A 103 43.06 -42.10 -4.68
C ALA A 103 43.24 -43.45 -5.40
N GLU A 104 42.18 -44.03 -5.99
CA GLU A 104 42.28 -45.21 -6.86
C GLU A 104 43.10 -44.93 -8.13
N GLU A 105 42.89 -43.78 -8.79
CA GLU A 105 43.65 -43.39 -9.99
C GLU A 105 45.14 -43.15 -9.69
N GLU A 106 45.46 -42.51 -8.56
CA GLU A 106 46.83 -42.29 -8.09
C GLU A 106 47.51 -43.62 -7.74
N ASN A 107 46.84 -44.51 -7.00
CA ASN A 107 47.35 -45.85 -6.71
C ASN A 107 47.59 -46.67 -8.00
N ARG A 108 46.63 -46.68 -8.94
CA ARG A 108 46.80 -47.32 -10.26
C ARG A 108 47.96 -46.69 -11.05
N GLN A 109 48.20 -45.38 -10.94
CA GLN A 109 49.37 -44.77 -11.57
C GLN A 109 50.69 -45.23 -10.93
N ILE A 110 50.73 -45.43 -9.61
CA ILE A 110 51.90 -45.97 -8.90
C ILE A 110 52.16 -47.42 -9.31
N GLU A 111 51.12 -48.27 -9.32
CA GLU A 111 51.18 -49.66 -9.77
C GLU A 111 51.66 -49.77 -11.23
N ASN A 112 51.07 -48.99 -12.15
CA ASN A 112 51.49 -48.97 -13.54
C ASN A 112 52.95 -48.47 -13.71
N ARG A 113 53.40 -47.50 -12.91
CA ARG A 113 54.80 -47.04 -12.91
C ARG A 113 55.77 -48.10 -12.38
N ALA A 114 55.35 -48.94 -11.43
CA ALA A 114 56.12 -50.10 -10.99
C ALA A 114 56.21 -51.16 -12.09
N LEU A 115 55.05 -51.57 -12.64
CA LEU A 115 54.97 -52.55 -13.73
C LEU A 115 55.77 -52.14 -14.97
N VAL A 116 55.77 -50.86 -15.34
CA VAL A 116 56.60 -50.36 -16.46
C VAL A 116 58.10 -50.48 -16.16
N LYS A 117 58.55 -50.23 -14.92
CA LYS A 117 59.95 -50.45 -14.53
C LYS A 117 60.32 -51.93 -14.54
N ASP A 118 59.44 -52.81 -14.09
CA ASP A 118 59.66 -54.26 -14.11
C ASP A 118 59.74 -54.79 -15.56
N ILE A 119 58.88 -54.30 -16.45
CA ILE A 119 58.93 -54.61 -17.89
C ILE A 119 60.19 -54.04 -18.55
N GLN A 120 60.65 -52.84 -18.16
CA GLN A 120 61.92 -52.27 -18.63
C GLN A 120 63.10 -53.16 -18.19
N ALA A 121 63.18 -53.52 -16.91
CA ALA A 121 64.21 -54.43 -16.39
C ALA A 121 64.14 -55.83 -17.02
N GLN A 122 62.94 -56.34 -17.36
CA GLN A 122 62.79 -57.58 -18.12
C GLN A 122 63.21 -57.45 -19.59
N ARG A 123 63.02 -56.28 -20.21
CA ARG A 123 63.43 -56.00 -21.60
C ARG A 123 64.93 -55.74 -21.73
N GLU A 124 65.58 -55.20 -20.71
CA GLU A 124 67.02 -54.98 -20.69
C GLU A 124 67.81 -56.30 -20.57
N ARG A 125 67.30 -57.29 -19.83
CA ARG A 125 67.93 -58.63 -19.70
C ARG A 125 68.28 -59.30 -21.04
N PRO A 126 67.36 -59.46 -22.02
CA PRO A 126 67.70 -60.05 -23.31
C PRO A 126 68.59 -59.14 -24.16
N VAL A 127 68.55 -57.81 -23.98
CA VAL A 127 69.49 -56.89 -24.65
C VAL A 127 70.90 -57.08 -24.09
N GLN A 128 71.07 -57.13 -22.77
CA GLN A 128 72.35 -57.43 -22.11
C GLN A 128 72.87 -58.82 -22.50
N ALA A 129 72.00 -59.84 -22.52
CA ALA A 129 72.37 -61.18 -22.99
C ALA A 129 72.73 -61.21 -24.48
N MET A 130 72.06 -60.40 -25.32
CA MET A 130 72.44 -60.21 -26.73
C MET A 130 73.72 -59.39 -26.87
N GLU A 131 74.04 -58.46 -25.99
CA GLU A 131 75.31 -57.71 -25.99
C GLU A 131 76.47 -58.63 -25.64
N GLU A 132 76.33 -59.51 -24.63
CA GLU A 132 77.34 -60.54 -24.35
C GLU A 132 77.44 -61.57 -25.48
N LEU A 133 76.31 -62.05 -26.01
CA LEU A 133 76.31 -62.97 -27.15
C LEU A 133 76.85 -62.32 -28.44
N THR A 134 76.68 -61.01 -28.65
CA THR A 134 77.26 -60.28 -29.79
C THR A 134 78.69 -59.84 -29.55
N ARG A 135 79.16 -59.64 -28.32
CA ARG A 135 80.61 -59.55 -28.01
C ARG A 135 81.29 -60.86 -28.39
N TYR A 136 80.76 -61.99 -27.93
CA TYR A 136 81.22 -63.33 -28.27
C TYR A 136 81.15 -63.61 -29.79
N ASN A 137 79.99 -63.38 -30.41
CA ASN A 137 79.81 -63.59 -31.84
C ASN A 137 80.57 -62.58 -32.69
N ARG A 138 80.94 -61.38 -32.20
CA ARG A 138 81.77 -60.42 -32.94
C ARG A 138 83.23 -60.82 -32.91
N ALA A 139 83.74 -61.33 -31.78
CA ALA A 139 85.05 -61.98 -31.76
C ALA A 139 85.09 -63.17 -32.75
N LYS A 140 84.06 -64.02 -32.74
CA LYS A 140 83.92 -65.12 -33.71
C LYS A 140 83.74 -64.64 -35.16
N ALA A 141 83.02 -63.54 -35.39
CA ALA A 141 82.73 -63.01 -36.73
C ALA A 141 83.83 -62.09 -37.28
N GLN A 142 84.81 -61.66 -36.48
CA GLN A 142 86.07 -61.15 -37.00
C GLN A 142 86.83 -62.29 -37.66
N ALA A 143 87.04 -63.40 -36.94
CA ALA A 143 87.64 -64.63 -37.46
C ALA A 143 86.88 -65.27 -38.65
N LEU A 144 85.60 -64.94 -38.89
CA LEU A 144 84.82 -65.38 -40.06
C LEU A 144 84.66 -64.28 -41.14
N ARG A 145 84.94 -63.01 -40.87
CA ARG A 145 84.98 -61.96 -41.92
C ARG A 145 86.30 -61.97 -42.66
N GLU A 146 87.38 -62.26 -41.92
CA GLU A 146 88.67 -62.69 -42.46
C GLU A 146 88.52 -63.85 -43.46
N GLU A 147 87.45 -64.65 -43.36
CA GLU A 147 87.11 -65.76 -44.26
C GLU A 147 86.09 -65.38 -45.38
N LYS A 148 85.24 -64.35 -45.18
CA LYS A 148 84.08 -64.08 -46.06
C LYS A 148 84.19 -62.86 -46.99
N GLU A 149 85.13 -61.95 -46.76
CA GLU A 149 85.40 -60.86 -47.74
C GLU A 149 85.91 -61.40 -49.10
N LEU A 150 86.33 -62.66 -49.13
CA LEU A 150 86.71 -63.45 -50.31
C LEU A 150 85.58 -63.73 -51.33
N LEU A 151 84.31 -63.32 -51.12
CA LEU A 151 83.15 -63.88 -51.88
C LEU A 151 82.14 -62.92 -52.54
N GLU A 152 81.87 -61.71 -52.04
CA GLU A 152 80.53 -61.08 -52.19
C GLU A 152 80.38 -59.94 -53.24
N ALA A 153 81.32 -59.78 -54.18
CA ALA A 153 81.32 -58.67 -55.15
C ALA A 153 80.24 -58.81 -56.29
N GLN A 154 78.94 -58.74 -55.97
CA GLN A 154 77.86 -59.33 -56.80
C GLN A 154 76.68 -58.41 -57.26
N VAL A 155 75.71 -58.00 -56.41
CA VAL A 155 74.36 -57.52 -56.86
C VAL A 155 73.81 -56.28 -56.13
N ALA A 156 73.03 -55.41 -56.82
CA ALA A 156 72.28 -54.28 -56.22
C ALA A 156 70.98 -53.86 -56.97
N GLU A 157 70.08 -53.14 -56.26
CA GLU A 157 68.94 -52.30 -56.70
C GLU A 157 67.90 -52.78 -57.74
N ALA A 158 68.31 -53.15 -58.96
CA ALA A 158 67.76 -52.54 -60.18
C ALA A 158 66.37 -52.99 -60.71
N LYS A 159 65.31 -52.98 -59.88
CA LYS A 159 63.90 -53.27 -60.30
C LYS A 159 62.89 -52.37 -59.56
N ARG A 160 62.42 -51.26 -60.17
CA ARG A 160 61.81 -50.15 -59.39
C ARG A 160 60.70 -49.28 -60.02
N LEU A 161 59.95 -49.78 -61.01
CA LEU A 161 58.82 -49.08 -61.68
C LEU A 161 57.59 -50.02 -61.69
N GLU A 162 56.32 -49.61 -61.59
CA GLU A 162 55.63 -48.31 -61.45
C GLU A 162 54.19 -48.62 -60.91
N VAL A 163 53.53 -47.78 -60.08
CA VAL A 163 52.25 -48.19 -59.40
C VAL A 163 51.12 -47.12 -59.36
N ALA A 164 51.40 -45.83 -59.58
CA ALA A 164 50.67 -44.75 -58.91
C ALA A 164 49.60 -43.97 -59.72
N LYS A 165 48.48 -44.59 -60.16
CA LYS A 165 47.54 -43.95 -61.15
C LYS A 165 46.01 -44.05 -61.00
N ARG A 166 45.39 -44.42 -59.85
CA ARG A 166 43.89 -44.45 -59.71
C ARG A 166 43.33 -44.12 -58.32
N ALA A 167 42.59 -43.00 -58.18
CA ALA A 167 41.29 -42.81 -57.50
C ALA A 167 41.00 -41.32 -57.17
N ASP A 168 39.78 -40.82 -57.47
CA ASP A 168 38.90 -39.97 -56.60
C ASP A 168 37.84 -39.14 -57.40
N LEU A 169 36.54 -39.37 -57.14
CA LEU A 169 35.40 -38.49 -57.53
C LEU A 169 34.08 -38.87 -56.78
N ILE A 170 33.09 -37.96 -56.70
CA ILE A 170 31.62 -38.10 -56.32
C ILE A 170 31.19 -37.88 -54.81
N LYS A 171 30.19 -36.97 -54.49
CA LYS A 171 29.42 -36.74 -53.19
C LYS A 171 28.24 -35.63 -53.18
N GLN A 172 27.00 -35.80 -52.52
CA GLN A 172 25.86 -34.86 -51.97
C GLN A 172 24.37 -34.53 -52.59
N ILE A 173 23.27 -34.18 -51.78
CA ILE A 173 21.77 -33.80 -52.10
C ILE A 173 20.83 -33.01 -51.01
N ARG A 174 19.50 -32.60 -51.21
CA ARG A 174 18.38 -31.95 -50.29
C ARG A 174 16.93 -31.69 -50.99
N ALA A 175 15.68 -31.16 -50.57
CA ALA A 175 14.80 -30.66 -49.40
C ALA A 175 13.21 -30.36 -49.74
N LEU A 176 12.23 -29.87 -48.85
CA LEU A 176 10.67 -29.80 -48.99
C LEU A 176 9.71 -28.73 -48.19
N GLU A 177 8.32 -28.70 -48.38
CA GLU A 177 7.05 -28.18 -47.58
C GLU A 177 6.36 -26.72 -47.63
N LEU A 178 5.12 -26.26 -47.16
CA LEU A 178 3.62 -26.65 -46.98
C LEU A 178 2.58 -25.56 -46.30
N VAL A 179 1.22 -25.36 -46.62
CA VAL A 179 0.19 -24.32 -46.01
C VAL A 179 -1.44 -24.41 -46.16
N PRO A 180 -2.37 -23.91 -45.22
CA PRO A 180 -3.92 -23.73 -45.37
C PRO A 180 -4.84 -22.67 -44.52
N ARG A 181 -6.20 -22.35 -44.79
CA ARG A 181 -7.31 -21.60 -43.93
C ARG A 181 -8.81 -21.30 -44.50
N ARG A 182 -9.91 -20.87 -43.72
CA ARG A 182 -11.40 -20.49 -44.10
C ARG A 182 -12.36 -19.64 -43.08
N ARG A 183 -13.62 -19.09 -43.40
CA ARG A 183 -14.72 -18.40 -42.51
C ARG A 183 -16.24 -18.12 -43.08
N LEU A 184 -17.22 -17.42 -42.36
CA LEU A 184 -18.74 -17.10 -42.57
C LEU A 184 -19.29 -15.74 -41.87
N THR A 185 -20.54 -15.12 -41.68
CA THR A 185 -22.10 -15.07 -41.91
C THR A 185 -22.76 -13.70 -41.32
N ALA A 186 -24.04 -13.14 -41.18
CA ALA A 186 -25.58 -13.18 -41.45
C ALA A 186 -26.33 -11.79 -40.95
N VAL A 187 -27.64 -11.28 -40.88
CA VAL A 187 -29.16 -11.42 -41.27
C VAL A 187 -30.10 -10.15 -40.81
N ASP A 188 -31.46 -9.93 -41.12
CA ASP A 188 -32.30 -8.61 -41.05
C ASP A 188 -33.94 -8.59 -40.81
N PRO A 189 -34.76 -7.46 -40.56
CA PRO A 189 -36.25 -7.34 -40.10
C PRO A 189 -37.36 -6.25 -40.64
N THR A 190 -38.64 -6.04 -40.07
CA THR A 190 -39.79 -5.01 -40.43
C THR A 190 -41.06 -4.91 -39.40
N TYR A 191 -42.30 -4.22 -39.37
CA TYR A 191 -43.27 -3.19 -40.06
C TYR A 191 -44.63 -2.76 -39.22
N THR A 192 -45.52 -1.70 -39.50
CA THR A 192 -46.79 -1.18 -38.73
C THR A 192 -47.95 -0.21 -39.39
N PRO A 193 -49.27 -0.04 -38.89
CA PRO A 193 -50.45 0.87 -39.39
C PRO A 193 -51.60 1.56 -38.42
N GLU A 194 -52.59 2.46 -38.86
CA GLU A 194 -53.70 3.25 -38.06
C GLU A 194 -55.10 3.81 -38.73
N LEU A 195 -56.17 4.42 -38.04
CA LEU A 195 -57.55 4.98 -38.58
C LEU A 195 -58.62 5.84 -37.64
N GLY A 196 -59.68 6.62 -38.11
CA GLY A 196 -60.91 7.25 -37.33
C GLY A 196 -62.01 8.29 -37.95
N LEU A 197 -63.24 8.66 -37.36
CA LEU A 197 -64.39 9.62 -37.87
C LEU A 197 -65.66 10.09 -36.93
N LEU A 198 -66.57 11.13 -37.19
CA LEU A 198 -67.92 11.55 -36.46
C LEU A 198 -68.95 12.69 -37.04
N GLU A 199 -70.18 13.06 -36.45
CA GLU A 199 -71.37 13.96 -37.00
C GLU A 199 -72.46 14.75 -36.03
N GLN A 200 -73.57 15.51 -36.48
CA GLN A 200 -74.57 16.44 -35.68
C GLN A 200 -76.08 16.88 -36.18
N MET A 201 -76.93 17.81 -35.51
CA MET A 201 -78.47 18.05 -35.71
C MET A 201 -79.33 19.48 -35.77
N SER A 202 -80.53 19.77 -35.08
CA SER A 202 -81.85 20.53 -35.55
C SER A 202 -82.61 21.81 -34.82
N LEU A 203 -83.99 22.09 -34.93
CA LEU A 203 -84.76 23.47 -35.05
C LEU A 203 -85.98 24.15 -34.14
N ALA A 204 -87.25 24.56 -34.59
CA ALA A 204 -88.06 25.88 -34.29
C ALA A 204 -89.68 26.07 -33.96
N GLU A 205 -90.33 27.32 -34.09
CA GLU A 205 -91.74 27.99 -33.80
C GLU A 205 -91.90 29.00 -32.59
N LEU A 206 -91.66 30.32 -32.79
CA LEU A 206 -90.53 30.91 -32.05
C LEU A 206 -90.64 32.22 -31.23
N ARG A 207 -91.69 33.06 -31.27
CA ARG A 207 -91.64 34.44 -30.67
C ARG A 207 -92.33 34.63 -29.31
N GLU A 208 -93.62 34.39 -29.15
CA GLU A 208 -94.22 34.50 -27.80
C GLU A 208 -93.73 33.39 -26.86
N ARG A 209 -93.46 32.20 -27.42
CA ARG A 209 -92.72 31.13 -26.74
C ARG A 209 -91.31 31.54 -26.29
N LEU A 210 -90.76 32.66 -26.78
CA LEU A 210 -89.48 33.18 -26.29
C LEU A 210 -89.64 33.98 -25.00
N CYS A 211 -90.67 34.83 -24.89
CA CYS A 211 -90.82 35.77 -23.77
C CYS A 211 -91.17 35.06 -22.44
N VAL A 212 -92.11 34.11 -22.47
CA VAL A 212 -92.44 33.29 -21.28
C VAL A 212 -91.22 32.48 -20.85
N VAL A 213 -90.57 31.82 -21.82
CA VAL A 213 -89.32 31.07 -21.59
C VAL A 213 -88.21 31.99 -21.07
N GLU A 214 -88.13 33.27 -21.45
CA GLU A 214 -87.13 34.21 -20.92
C GLU A 214 -87.35 34.55 -19.44
N GLN A 215 -88.60 34.66 -18.97
CA GLN A 215 -88.92 34.86 -17.55
C GLN A 215 -88.69 33.58 -16.73
N GLU A 216 -89.22 32.45 -17.19
CA GLU A 216 -88.99 31.13 -16.57
C GLU A 216 -87.48 30.84 -16.47
N ARG A 217 -86.74 31.05 -17.57
CA ARG A 217 -85.28 30.92 -17.62
C ARG A 217 -84.55 31.90 -16.72
N HIS A 218 -85.12 33.08 -16.42
CA HIS A 218 -84.52 34.01 -15.46
C HIS A 218 -84.61 33.46 -14.04
N GLU A 219 -85.81 33.05 -13.59
CA GLU A 219 -86.03 32.46 -12.27
C GLU A 219 -85.28 31.14 -12.10
N GLU A 220 -85.32 30.27 -13.11
CA GLU A 220 -84.47 29.09 -13.19
C GLU A 220 -82.99 29.46 -13.03
N VAL A 221 -82.50 30.51 -13.70
CA VAL A 221 -81.10 30.92 -13.61
C VAL A 221 -80.76 31.47 -12.22
N THR A 222 -81.66 32.14 -11.51
CA THR A 222 -81.40 32.56 -10.11
C THR A 222 -81.34 31.37 -9.17
N GLN A 223 -82.29 30.42 -9.25
CA GLN A 223 -82.25 29.18 -8.45
C GLN A 223 -81.03 28.30 -8.80
N LYS A 224 -80.73 28.11 -10.10
CA LYS A 224 -79.53 27.38 -10.56
C LYS A 224 -78.26 28.05 -10.04
N ARG A 225 -78.17 29.39 -10.02
CA ARG A 225 -77.05 30.14 -9.41
C ARG A 225 -76.96 29.95 -7.88
N ALA A 226 -78.08 30.00 -7.16
CA ALA A 226 -78.13 29.79 -5.72
C ALA A 226 -77.65 28.37 -5.34
N ASN A 227 -78.20 27.35 -6.01
CA ASN A 227 -77.83 25.94 -5.82
C ASN A 227 -76.35 25.70 -6.16
N ILE A 228 -75.86 26.28 -7.27
CA ILE A 228 -74.42 26.25 -7.62
C ILE A 228 -73.56 26.90 -6.52
N ASN A 229 -74.04 27.94 -5.83
CA ASN A 229 -73.28 28.59 -4.77
C ASN A 229 -73.25 27.75 -3.47
N SER A 230 -74.39 27.18 -3.06
CA SER A 230 -74.45 26.25 -1.92
C SER A 230 -73.54 25.04 -2.14
N SER A 231 -73.69 24.37 -3.29
CA SER A 231 -72.82 23.24 -3.66
C SER A 231 -71.34 23.61 -3.83
N LYS A 232 -70.98 24.88 -4.06
CA LYS A 232 -69.58 25.33 -3.99
C LYS A 232 -69.08 25.44 -2.55
N GLN A 233 -69.86 26.10 -1.68
CA GLN A 233 -69.54 26.28 -0.26
C GLN A 233 -69.44 24.93 0.48
N GLU A 234 -70.36 24.00 0.20
CA GLU A 234 -70.33 22.62 0.71
C GLU A 234 -69.05 21.87 0.30
N ARG A 235 -68.67 21.95 -0.99
CA ARG A 235 -67.46 21.30 -1.52
C ARG A 235 -66.18 21.93 -0.95
N GLU A 236 -66.14 23.24 -0.80
CA GLU A 236 -65.01 23.96 -0.20
C GLU A 236 -64.86 23.62 1.28
N ALA A 237 -65.96 23.59 2.04
CA ALA A 237 -65.97 23.16 3.43
C ALA A 237 -65.50 21.70 3.59
N ASP A 238 -65.96 20.79 2.72
CA ASP A 238 -65.56 19.38 2.78
C ASP A 238 -64.08 19.16 2.41
N LEU A 239 -63.59 19.81 1.34
CA LEU A 239 -62.16 19.83 1.00
C LEU A 239 -61.32 20.43 2.15
N GLY A 240 -61.84 21.45 2.84
CA GLY A 240 -61.22 22.04 4.02
C GLY A 240 -61.17 21.10 5.24
N ARG A 241 -62.16 20.22 5.41
CA ARG A 241 -62.11 19.15 6.43
C ARG A 241 -61.06 18.10 6.09
N ARG A 242 -61.12 17.54 4.88
CA ARG A 242 -60.15 16.51 4.40
C ARG A 242 -58.72 17.03 4.47
N ALA A 243 -58.46 18.26 4.05
CA ALA A 243 -57.14 18.87 4.12
C ALA A 243 -56.58 18.93 5.55
N LYS A 244 -57.41 19.26 6.56
CA LYS A 244 -57.02 19.28 7.98
C LYS A 244 -56.75 17.87 8.53
N GLN A 245 -57.57 16.89 8.16
CA GLN A 245 -57.38 15.49 8.53
C GLN A 245 -56.08 14.93 7.93
N LEU A 246 -55.80 15.23 6.66
CA LEU A 246 -54.57 14.85 5.98
C LEU A 246 -53.32 15.50 6.57
N THR A 247 -53.36 16.76 7.03
CA THR A 247 -52.21 17.36 7.73
C THR A 247 -51.92 16.65 9.06
N ALA A 248 -52.94 16.35 9.87
CA ALA A 248 -52.77 15.60 11.11
C ALA A 248 -52.24 14.18 10.86
N MET A 249 -52.77 13.47 9.86
CA MET A 249 -52.28 12.15 9.44
C MET A 249 -50.81 12.19 8.99
N ARG A 250 -50.39 13.24 8.27
CA ARG A 250 -48.99 13.43 7.84
C ARG A 250 -48.06 13.68 9.03
N GLU A 251 -48.48 14.48 10.01
CA GLU A 251 -47.67 14.80 11.20
C GLU A 251 -47.48 13.56 12.09
N LEU A 252 -48.55 12.76 12.26
CA LEU A 252 -48.49 11.45 12.92
C LEU A 252 -47.60 10.46 12.14
N ALA A 253 -47.81 10.32 10.83
CA ALA A 253 -47.01 9.43 10.00
C ALA A 253 -45.53 9.86 9.94
N ALA A 254 -45.23 11.16 9.93
CA ALA A 254 -43.87 11.69 9.91
C ALA A 254 -43.13 11.44 11.22
N SER A 255 -43.78 11.67 12.37
CA SER A 255 -43.20 11.43 13.70
C SER A 255 -42.99 9.93 13.97
N GLN A 256 -43.98 9.08 13.66
CA GLN A 256 -43.82 7.62 13.68
C GLN A 256 -42.71 7.15 12.74
N SER A 257 -42.61 7.71 11.52
CA SER A 257 -41.56 7.35 10.57
C SER A 257 -40.18 7.87 10.97
N ALA A 258 -40.07 8.97 11.72
CA ALA A 258 -38.82 9.43 12.32
C ALA A 258 -38.37 8.45 13.41
N SER A 259 -39.22 8.20 14.41
CA SER A 259 -38.95 7.25 15.50
C SER A 259 -38.60 5.84 14.98
N ARG A 260 -39.34 5.31 14.00
CA ARG A 260 -39.03 4.01 13.38
C ARG A 260 -37.69 3.99 12.65
N ARG A 261 -37.28 5.09 11.99
CA ARG A 261 -35.96 5.21 11.33
C ARG A 261 -34.82 5.35 12.32
N GLU A 262 -35.04 6.04 13.44
CA GLU A 262 -34.07 6.15 14.53
C GLU A 262 -33.89 4.79 15.22
N ALA A 263 -34.97 4.08 15.51
CA ALA A 263 -34.94 2.73 16.07
C ALA A 263 -34.26 1.72 15.14
N THR A 264 -34.56 1.70 13.83
CA THR A 264 -33.87 0.78 12.91
C THR A 264 -32.41 1.16 12.68
N LYS A 265 -32.06 2.46 12.65
CA LYS A 265 -30.66 2.91 12.57
C LYS A 265 -29.86 2.57 13.84
N ALA A 266 -30.47 2.71 15.02
CA ALA A 266 -29.86 2.28 16.28
C ALA A 266 -29.61 0.77 16.25
N ALA A 267 -30.65 -0.03 15.99
CA ALA A 267 -30.56 -1.49 15.92
C ALA A 267 -29.57 -1.99 14.85
N SER A 268 -29.51 -1.35 13.66
CA SER A 268 -28.53 -1.71 12.64
C SER A 268 -27.10 -1.39 13.09
N SER A 269 -26.86 -0.20 13.68
CA SER A 269 -25.54 0.17 14.19
C SER A 269 -25.08 -0.71 15.37
N GLU A 270 -26.02 -1.19 16.19
CA GLU A 270 -25.74 -2.13 17.28
C GLU A 270 -25.44 -3.54 16.75
N ALA A 271 -26.18 -3.99 15.74
CA ALA A 271 -25.91 -5.26 15.05
C ALA A 271 -24.57 -5.24 14.30
N GLU A 272 -24.23 -4.12 13.64
CA GLU A 272 -22.93 -3.91 12.99
C GLU A 272 -21.77 -3.91 14.00
N ARG A 273 -21.92 -3.24 15.15
CA ARG A 273 -20.96 -3.31 16.26
C ARG A 273 -20.78 -4.75 16.75
N LYS A 274 -21.86 -5.42 17.15
CA LYS A 274 -21.83 -6.82 17.60
C LYS A 274 -21.21 -7.77 16.55
N ARG A 275 -21.37 -7.48 15.25
CA ARG A 275 -20.70 -8.22 14.18
C ARG A 275 -19.19 -7.91 14.12
N GLN A 276 -18.80 -6.64 14.20
CA GLN A 276 -17.39 -6.23 14.26
C GLN A 276 -16.68 -6.83 15.48
N ASP A 277 -17.32 -6.81 16.65
CA ASP A 277 -16.83 -7.40 17.89
C ASP A 277 -16.61 -8.92 17.75
N ARG A 278 -17.61 -9.65 17.23
CA ARG A 278 -17.49 -11.10 16.91
C ARG A 278 -16.37 -11.40 15.92
N LEU A 279 -16.21 -10.58 14.88
CA LEU A 279 -15.16 -10.74 13.88
C LEU A 279 -13.77 -10.45 14.47
N ALA A 280 -13.65 -9.45 15.34
CA ALA A 280 -12.42 -9.15 16.06
C ALA A 280 -12.06 -10.27 17.04
N GLU A 281 -13.02 -10.80 17.81
CA GLU A 281 -12.83 -11.99 18.64
C GLU A 281 -12.38 -13.21 17.83
N ALA A 282 -13.00 -13.48 16.68
CA ALA A 282 -12.62 -14.59 15.82
C ALA A 282 -11.20 -14.43 15.27
N GLN A 283 -10.83 -13.23 14.82
CA GLN A 283 -9.47 -12.91 14.37
C GLN A 283 -8.43 -13.05 15.50
N LEU A 284 -8.75 -12.58 16.71
CA LEU A 284 -7.90 -12.73 17.90
C LEU A 284 -7.71 -14.21 18.28
N LYS A 285 -8.77 -15.03 18.24
CA LYS A 285 -8.71 -16.47 18.50
C LYS A 285 -7.83 -17.19 17.47
N VAL A 286 -8.02 -16.90 16.16
CA VAL A 286 -7.19 -17.44 15.08
C VAL A 286 -5.73 -17.01 15.25
N HIS A 287 -5.46 -15.72 15.45
CA HIS A 287 -4.10 -15.20 15.66
C HIS A 287 -3.42 -15.83 16.90
N ALA A 288 -4.16 -16.03 17.99
CA ALA A 288 -3.65 -16.70 19.19
C ALA A 288 -3.28 -18.17 18.92
N THR A 289 -4.10 -18.92 18.16
CA THR A 289 -3.73 -20.31 17.78
C THR A 289 -2.51 -20.38 16.86
N ILE A 290 -2.36 -19.40 15.95
CA ILE A 290 -1.22 -19.31 15.05
C ILE A 290 0.07 -18.96 15.82
N GLU A 291 0.04 -17.94 16.69
CA GLU A 291 1.21 -17.61 17.52
C GLU A 291 1.51 -18.71 18.56
N ALA A 292 0.51 -19.44 19.05
CA ALA A 292 0.74 -20.63 19.88
C ALA A 292 1.48 -21.75 19.10
N LYS A 293 1.03 -22.09 17.88
CA LYS A 293 1.74 -23.03 16.97
C LYS A 293 3.18 -22.56 16.70
N ARG A 294 3.38 -21.26 16.42
CA ARG A 294 4.71 -20.66 16.19
C ARG A 294 5.58 -20.60 17.46
N ALA A 295 4.99 -20.42 18.64
CA ALA A 295 5.71 -20.40 19.91
C ALA A 295 6.11 -21.81 20.37
N ALA A 296 5.26 -22.82 20.15
CA ALA A 296 5.61 -24.23 20.35
C ALA A 296 6.81 -24.61 19.48
N ARG A 297 6.73 -24.35 18.16
CA ARG A 297 7.86 -24.60 17.25
C ARG A 297 9.14 -23.87 17.66
N ARG A 298 9.07 -22.59 18.00
CA ARG A 298 10.26 -21.83 18.48
C ARG A 298 10.88 -22.42 19.75
N ARG A 299 10.09 -23.08 20.61
CA ARG A 299 10.60 -23.82 21.78
C ARG A 299 11.21 -25.16 21.39
N GLU A 300 10.60 -25.91 20.47
CA GLU A 300 11.14 -27.17 19.93
C GLU A 300 12.48 -26.93 19.21
N GLU A 301 12.54 -25.93 18.32
CA GLU A 301 13.75 -25.50 17.61
C GLU A 301 14.84 -25.01 18.58
N ALA A 302 14.47 -24.27 19.64
CA ALA A 302 15.41 -23.83 20.67
C ALA A 302 15.96 -25.00 21.50
N ALA A 303 15.09 -25.93 21.92
CA ALA A 303 15.49 -27.12 22.67
C ALA A 303 16.43 -28.01 21.85
N LEU A 304 16.09 -28.32 20.60
CA LEU A 304 16.95 -29.04 19.67
C LEU A 304 18.29 -28.31 19.44
N ALA A 305 18.27 -26.98 19.33
CA ALA A 305 19.50 -26.19 19.22
C ALA A 305 20.35 -26.20 20.52
N GLU A 306 19.75 -26.33 21.70
CA GLU A 306 20.46 -26.47 22.97
C GLU A 306 20.98 -27.89 23.20
N GLU A 307 20.23 -28.92 22.82
CA GLU A 307 20.70 -30.30 22.77
C GLU A 307 21.91 -30.44 21.83
N LEU A 308 21.81 -29.92 20.60
CA LEU A 308 22.90 -29.91 19.63
C LEU A 308 24.11 -29.09 20.11
N LYS A 309 23.92 -27.96 20.80
CA LYS A 309 25.02 -27.25 21.48
C LYS A 309 25.64 -28.14 22.56
N SER A 310 24.85 -28.81 23.39
CA SER A 310 25.34 -29.67 24.47
C SER A 310 26.14 -30.86 23.94
N ILE A 311 25.67 -31.49 22.85
CA ILE A 311 26.35 -32.60 22.16
C ILE A 311 27.64 -32.10 21.53
N ARG A 312 27.62 -30.95 20.84
CA ARG A 312 28.82 -30.32 20.28
C ARG A 312 29.86 -30.02 21.35
N ILE A 313 29.44 -29.49 22.50
CA ILE A 313 30.32 -29.19 23.66
C ILE A 313 30.88 -30.48 24.27
N LYS A 314 30.05 -31.51 24.50
CA LYS A 314 30.50 -32.83 24.98
C LYS A 314 31.54 -33.43 24.03
N ASN A 315 31.26 -33.47 22.73
CA ASN A 315 32.19 -34.00 21.73
C ASN A 315 33.49 -33.18 21.65
N GLN A 316 33.43 -31.85 21.84
CA GLN A 316 34.60 -30.96 21.91
C GLN A 316 35.48 -31.16 23.16
N TYR A 317 34.97 -31.80 24.23
CA TYR A 317 35.76 -32.17 25.40
C TYR A 317 36.17 -33.66 25.41
N LEU A 318 35.38 -34.54 24.79
CA LEU A 318 35.68 -35.98 24.70
C LEU A 318 36.71 -36.32 23.62
N GLY A 319 36.71 -35.59 22.50
CA GLY A 319 37.62 -35.80 21.37
C GLY A 319 38.81 -34.83 21.32
N ALA A 320 39.23 -34.29 22.47
CA ALA A 320 40.25 -33.26 22.55
C ALA A 320 41.32 -33.60 23.57
N ASP A 321 42.58 -33.75 23.12
CA ASP A 321 43.72 -33.89 24.01
C ASP A 321 43.80 -32.72 24.99
N LYS A 322 44.24 -33.01 26.23
CA LYS A 322 44.30 -32.08 27.35
C LYS A 322 44.99 -30.76 27.00
N GLU A 323 46.05 -30.82 26.19
CA GLU A 323 46.78 -29.66 25.67
C GLU A 323 45.93 -28.78 24.75
N THR A 324 45.10 -29.37 23.88
CA THR A 324 44.20 -28.63 22.98
C THR A 324 43.04 -27.95 23.72
N VAL A 325 42.63 -28.51 24.86
CA VAL A 325 41.64 -27.90 25.77
C VAL A 325 42.25 -26.69 26.49
N GLU A 326 43.45 -26.84 27.06
CA GLU A 326 44.17 -25.73 27.70
C GLU A 326 44.54 -24.62 26.70
N ARG A 327 44.91 -24.95 25.46
CA ARG A 327 45.17 -23.94 24.43
C ARG A 327 43.93 -23.12 24.09
N LYS A 328 42.77 -23.75 23.87
CA LYS A 328 41.49 -23.05 23.63
C LYS A 328 41.03 -22.21 24.83
N LYS A 329 41.32 -22.67 26.05
CA LYS A 329 41.07 -21.94 27.31
C LYS A 329 41.94 -20.67 27.38
N TRP A 330 43.22 -20.75 27.01
CA TRP A 330 44.11 -19.59 26.89
C TRP A 330 43.69 -18.64 25.75
N GLU A 331 43.37 -19.17 24.56
CA GLU A 331 42.82 -18.39 23.42
C GLU A 331 41.55 -17.62 23.85
N SER A 332 40.66 -18.25 24.63
CA SER A 332 39.44 -17.64 25.18
C SER A 332 39.73 -16.54 26.20
N GLN A 333 40.75 -16.73 27.06
CA GLN A 333 41.22 -15.71 28.01
C GLN A 333 41.81 -14.50 27.28
N GLN A 334 42.66 -14.71 26.26
CA GLN A 334 43.19 -13.63 25.41
C GLN A 334 42.07 -12.87 24.69
N ALA A 335 41.09 -13.58 24.12
CA ALA A 335 39.91 -12.96 23.53
C ALA A 335 39.04 -12.23 24.58
N GLY A 336 39.02 -12.69 25.84
CA GLY A 336 38.43 -12.01 26.99
C GLY A 336 39.10 -10.66 27.25
N ALA A 337 40.41 -10.67 27.48
CA ALA A 337 41.22 -9.47 27.70
C ALA A 337 41.11 -8.47 26.53
N HIS A 338 41.17 -8.95 25.27
CA HIS A 338 40.98 -8.10 24.10
C HIS A 338 39.59 -7.43 24.06
N ARG A 339 38.51 -8.17 24.39
CA ARG A 339 37.16 -7.59 24.49
C ARG A 339 37.08 -6.55 25.61
N GLU A 340 37.74 -6.78 26.73
CA GLU A 340 37.77 -5.80 27.83
C GLU A 340 38.56 -4.54 27.45
N ILE A 341 39.72 -4.68 26.79
CA ILE A 341 40.52 -3.55 26.27
C ILE A 341 39.68 -2.72 25.28
N VAL A 342 39.00 -3.37 24.33
CA VAL A 342 38.12 -2.67 23.37
C VAL A 342 36.92 -2.01 24.06
N GLN A 343 36.34 -2.61 25.10
CA GLN A 343 35.27 -1.98 25.89
C GLN A 343 35.77 -0.79 26.71
N ARG A 344 36.96 -0.87 27.32
CA ARG A 344 37.61 0.24 28.03
C ARG A 344 37.92 1.39 27.08
N GLN A 345 38.56 1.11 25.94
CA GLN A 345 38.81 2.09 24.87
C GLN A 345 37.51 2.76 24.39
N ARG A 346 36.48 1.96 24.11
CA ARG A 346 35.17 2.45 23.69
C ARG A 346 34.55 3.38 24.73
N ARG A 347 34.54 2.99 26.02
CA ARG A 347 34.07 3.87 27.11
C ARG A 347 34.85 5.17 27.16
N THR A 348 36.19 5.14 27.13
CA THR A 348 36.99 6.38 27.12
C THR A 348 36.74 7.25 25.89
N HIS A 349 36.41 6.67 24.72
CA HIS A 349 36.00 7.43 23.54
C HIS A 349 34.58 7.99 23.65
N GLU A 350 33.65 7.29 24.29
CA GLU A 350 32.28 7.76 24.55
C GLU A 350 32.30 8.88 25.62
N GLU A 351 33.07 8.72 26.70
CA GLU A 351 33.35 9.73 27.73
C GLU A 351 34.00 10.99 27.13
N ALA A 352 35.05 10.83 26.30
CA ALA A 352 35.69 11.96 25.62
C ALA A 352 34.74 12.68 24.64
N ARG A 353 33.82 11.95 23.98
CA ARG A 353 32.75 12.57 23.16
C ARG A 353 31.75 13.35 24.01
N HIS A 354 31.37 12.84 25.18
CA HIS A 354 30.49 13.56 26.10
C HIS A 354 31.15 14.82 26.67
N GLN A 355 32.44 14.76 27.03
CA GLN A 355 33.22 15.94 27.44
C GLN A 355 33.37 16.95 26.30
N GLY A 356 33.68 16.48 25.08
CA GLY A 356 33.74 17.32 23.88
C GLY A 356 32.41 18.04 23.62
N ALA A 357 31.29 17.31 23.63
CA ALA A 357 29.96 17.89 23.46
C ALA A 357 29.59 18.90 24.55
N HIS A 358 29.95 18.64 25.81
CA HIS A 358 29.74 19.56 26.93
C HIS A 358 30.52 20.87 26.74
N ASN A 359 31.80 20.78 26.34
CA ASN A 359 32.64 21.94 26.05
C ASN A 359 32.13 22.73 24.83
N ASP A 360 31.65 22.04 23.79
CA ASP A 360 30.97 22.62 22.63
C ASP A 360 29.72 23.41 23.06
N THR A 361 28.90 22.88 23.97
CA THR A 361 27.73 23.60 24.49
C THR A 361 28.11 24.79 25.36
N ALA A 362 29.14 24.68 26.21
CA ALA A 362 29.62 25.80 27.01
C ALA A 362 30.17 26.93 26.11
N GLN A 363 30.93 26.59 25.06
CA GLN A 363 31.43 27.58 24.10
C GLN A 363 30.31 28.22 23.28
N ARG A 364 29.23 27.50 22.98
CA ARG A 364 28.03 28.08 22.33
C ARG A 364 27.32 29.08 23.24
N VAL A 365 27.16 28.79 24.53
CA VAL A 365 26.59 29.75 25.50
C VAL A 365 27.45 31.01 25.56
N ILE A 366 28.76 30.89 25.78
CA ILE A 366 29.70 32.04 25.79
C ILE A 366 29.65 32.86 24.48
N ASN A 367 29.42 32.21 23.33
CA ASN A 367 29.28 32.91 22.05
C ASN A 367 27.92 33.60 21.88
N VAL A 368 26.85 33.11 22.52
CA VAL A 368 25.53 33.77 22.58
C VAL A 368 25.59 34.95 23.55
N ASP A 369 26.13 34.76 24.75
CA ASP A 369 26.29 35.81 25.76
C ASP A 369 27.01 37.03 25.17
N ARG A 370 28.13 36.80 24.46
CA ARG A 370 28.89 37.84 23.75
C ARG A 370 28.12 38.52 22.61
N ALA A 371 27.21 37.81 21.95
CA ALA A 371 26.37 38.37 20.90
C ALA A 371 25.24 39.23 21.51
N GLU A 372 24.71 38.85 22.68
CA GLU A 372 23.77 39.66 23.45
C GLU A 372 24.45 40.90 24.05
N GLU A 373 25.66 40.78 24.58
CA GLU A 373 26.49 41.91 25.01
C GLU A 373 26.73 42.90 23.85
N ALA A 374 27.16 42.41 22.69
CA ALA A 374 27.39 43.23 21.50
C ALA A 374 26.09 43.88 20.95
N HIS A 375 24.95 43.21 21.10
CA HIS A 375 23.65 43.79 20.74
C HIS A 375 23.21 44.85 21.76
N GLN A 376 23.44 44.64 23.05
CA GLN A 376 23.16 45.62 24.09
C GLN A 376 24.05 46.87 23.98
N THR A 377 25.33 46.75 23.60
CA THR A 377 26.18 47.92 23.34
C THR A 377 25.69 48.69 22.12
N PHE A 378 25.37 48.01 21.02
CA PHE A 378 24.78 48.64 19.84
C PHE A 378 23.45 49.38 20.15
N LEU A 379 22.59 48.79 20.98
CA LEU A 379 21.33 49.43 21.41
C LEU A 379 21.56 50.66 22.30
N ARG A 380 22.65 50.72 23.08
CA ARG A 380 23.04 51.92 23.84
C ARG A 380 23.59 52.99 22.92
N GLU A 381 24.56 52.65 22.07
CA GLU A 381 25.11 53.57 21.06
C GLU A 381 24.01 54.17 20.17
N TYR A 382 23.03 53.36 19.76
CA TYR A 382 21.86 53.83 19.01
C TYR A 382 20.93 54.73 19.85
N ALA A 383 20.72 54.43 21.14
CA ALA A 383 19.93 55.28 22.02
C ALA A 383 20.61 56.63 22.27
N ASP A 384 21.92 56.64 22.54
CA ASP A 384 22.74 57.82 22.74
C ASP A 384 22.71 58.72 21.48
N HIS A 385 22.90 58.14 20.28
CA HIS A 385 22.73 58.85 19.01
C HIS A 385 21.33 59.45 18.84
N VAL A 386 20.28 58.74 19.24
CA VAL A 386 18.88 59.23 19.18
C VAL A 386 18.59 60.30 20.25
N GLU A 387 19.39 60.42 21.32
CA GLU A 387 19.32 61.58 22.23
C GLU A 387 20.13 62.77 21.72
N ASP A 388 21.29 62.55 21.09
CA ASP A 388 22.05 63.60 20.38
C ASP A 388 21.23 64.20 19.22
N ASP A 389 20.61 63.38 18.36
CA ASP A 389 19.72 63.83 17.27
C ASP A 389 18.55 64.69 17.80
N LYS A 390 17.98 64.35 18.96
CA LYS A 390 16.95 65.15 19.63
C LYS A 390 17.52 66.44 20.20
N ALA A 391 18.73 66.42 20.76
CA ALA A 391 19.39 67.61 21.28
C ALA A 391 19.76 68.59 20.15
N GLU A 392 20.23 68.08 19.01
CA GLU A 392 20.43 68.84 17.76
C GLU A 392 19.10 69.41 17.26
N SER A 393 18.05 68.58 17.17
CA SER A 393 16.70 69.03 16.77
C SER A 393 16.15 70.12 17.69
N ALA A 394 16.31 70.00 19.01
CA ALA A 394 15.88 71.00 19.98
C ALA A 394 16.73 72.29 19.92
N ARG A 395 18.04 72.19 19.63
CA ARG A 395 18.89 73.36 19.33
C ARG A 395 18.37 74.08 18.09
N ILE A 396 18.09 73.36 17.01
CA ILE A 396 17.55 73.93 15.75
C ILE A 396 16.17 74.57 16.00
N GLU A 397 15.27 73.90 16.72
CA GLU A 397 13.95 74.45 17.06
C GLU A 397 14.06 75.71 17.93
N SER A 398 14.98 75.72 18.91
CA SER A 398 15.26 76.92 19.71
C SER A 398 15.78 78.08 18.85
N GLN A 399 16.65 77.82 17.87
CA GLN A 399 17.15 78.83 16.92
C GLN A 399 16.04 79.35 16.00
N ILE A 400 15.12 78.48 15.57
CA ILE A 400 13.94 78.86 14.78
C ILE A 400 13.00 79.73 15.61
N LEU A 401 12.74 79.39 16.88
CA LEU A 401 11.91 80.18 17.78
C LEU A 401 12.55 81.54 18.09
N ASP A 402 13.87 81.59 18.30
CA ASP A 402 14.63 82.83 18.51
C ASP A 402 14.61 83.73 17.26
N HIS A 403 14.71 83.12 16.06
CA HIS A 403 14.56 83.83 14.79
C HIS A 403 13.14 84.36 14.57
N GLN A 404 12.11 83.57 14.88
CA GLN A 404 10.71 84.01 14.85
C GLN A 404 10.42 85.11 15.89
N ALA A 405 11.07 85.08 17.06
CA ALA A 405 10.98 86.14 18.06
C ALA A 405 11.61 87.44 17.55
N ARG A 406 12.79 87.38 16.92
CA ARG A 406 13.43 88.53 16.27
C ARG A 406 12.54 89.12 15.17
N LEU A 407 12.04 88.29 14.26
CA LEU A 407 11.10 88.70 13.21
C LEU A 407 9.82 89.33 13.80
N ARG A 408 9.28 88.80 14.91
CA ARG A 408 8.15 89.44 15.62
C ARG A 408 8.51 90.79 16.22
N THR A 409 9.71 90.97 16.79
CA THR A 409 10.15 92.28 17.29
C THR A 409 10.37 93.29 16.16
N GLU A 410 10.94 92.87 15.02
CA GLU A 410 11.09 93.70 13.82
C GLU A 410 9.73 94.08 13.21
N TYR A 411 8.79 93.14 13.13
CA TYR A 411 7.43 93.38 12.64
C TYR A 411 6.64 94.33 13.56
N ASN A 412 6.77 94.19 14.88
CA ASN A 412 6.18 95.12 15.85
C ASN A 412 6.81 96.52 15.79
N LEU A 413 8.13 96.61 15.60
CA LEU A 413 8.82 97.89 15.36
C LEU A 413 8.36 98.54 14.05
N GLY A 414 8.19 97.77 12.97
CA GLY A 414 7.58 98.24 11.72
C GLY A 414 6.15 98.76 11.89
N LEU A 415 5.31 98.02 12.63
CA LEU A 415 3.94 98.43 12.95
C LEU A 415 3.88 99.68 13.84
N SER A 416 4.85 99.89 14.71
CA SER A 416 4.92 101.10 15.55
C SER A 416 5.18 102.37 14.74
N ARG A 417 5.99 102.29 13.67
CA ARG A 417 6.22 103.43 12.74
C ARG A 417 4.98 103.82 11.95
N LEU A 418 4.09 102.87 11.64
CA LEU A 418 2.92 103.08 10.77
C LEU A 418 1.67 103.57 11.52
N ARG A 419 1.74 103.85 12.83
CA ARG A 419 0.56 104.15 13.66
C ARG A 419 0.74 105.29 14.68
N GLY A 420 1.74 106.16 14.47
CA GLY A 420 2.13 107.21 15.42
C GLY A 420 2.08 108.67 14.94
N GLU A 421 1.95 108.94 13.63
CA GLU A 421 2.01 110.32 13.09
C GLU A 421 0.62 110.88 12.77
N THR A 422 -0.18 111.28 13.78
CA THR A 422 -1.32 112.22 13.59
C THR A 422 -1.91 112.86 14.86
N MET A 423 -1.13 113.10 15.92
CA MET A 423 -1.45 114.20 16.86
C MET A 423 -0.19 115.02 17.12
N SER A 424 -0.16 116.21 16.51
CA SER A 424 0.96 117.14 16.52
C SER A 424 1.05 117.89 17.85
N ASP A 425 2.23 117.88 18.46
CA ASP A 425 2.46 118.49 19.76
C ASP A 425 2.57 120.03 19.68
N TRP A 426 2.10 120.71 20.73
CA TRP A 426 2.36 122.13 20.98
C TRP A 426 3.59 122.22 21.90
N GLY A 427 4.68 122.85 21.46
CA GLY A 427 5.79 123.13 22.38
C GLY A 427 7.16 123.23 21.72
N ALA A 428 7.49 124.40 21.17
CA ALA A 428 8.83 124.64 20.65
C ALA A 428 9.85 124.86 21.79
N THR A 429 10.99 124.16 21.76
CA THR A 429 12.25 124.72 22.30
C THR A 429 13.48 124.38 21.43
N ALA A 430 13.40 124.80 20.18
CA ALA A 430 14.52 125.31 19.38
C ALA A 430 15.82 124.45 19.28
N ARG A 431 15.82 123.56 18.28
CA ARG A 431 16.81 123.41 17.18
C ARG A 431 16.28 122.27 16.29
N GLY A 432 16.02 122.43 14.99
CA GLY A 432 16.71 123.28 14.01
C GLY A 432 17.87 122.45 13.45
N LEU A 433 17.83 121.96 12.20
CA LEU A 433 16.93 122.29 11.08
C LEU A 433 15.76 121.31 10.90
#